data_AF-A0A6P0TLZ3-F1
#
_entry.id   AF-A0A6P0TLZ3-F1
#
_cell.length_a   1.000
_cell.length_b   1.000
_cell.length_c   1.000
_cell.angle_alpha   90.00
_cell.angle_beta   90.00
_cell.angle_gamma   90.00
#
_symmetry.space_group_name_H-M   'P 1'
#
loop_
_entity.id
_entity.type
_entity.pdbx_description
1 polymer ?
#
loop_
_entity_poly.entity_id
_entity_poly.type
_entity_poly.pdbx_seq_one_letter_code
_entity_poly.pdbx_strand_id
1 'polypeptide(L)' 'MKTLLLILGKEANEFAKGNYNQSLFAIAVETLKARYKILTTIVEEGYDVPEEIAKFKQADALIFQYPVYWFIMPSV' A
#
# COMPACT_ATOMS: atom_id res chain seq x y z
N MET A 1 15.44 -2.64 13.85
CA MET A 1 13.99 -2.91 13.70
C MET A 1 13.73 -3.22 12.23
N LYS A 2 12.99 -4.29 11.92
CA LYS A 2 12.69 -4.65 10.52
C LYS A 2 11.77 -3.59 9.88
N THR A 3 11.97 -3.29 8.61
CA THR A 3 11.20 -2.31 7.84
C THR A 3 10.14 -3.02 7.00
N LEU A 4 8.90 -2.55 7.06
CA LEU A 4 7.83 -3.00 6.17
C LEU A 4 7.43 -1.87 5.23
N LEU A 5 7.25 -2.19 3.95
CA LEU A 5 6.64 -1.30 2.97
C LEU A 5 5.20 -1.76 2.72
N LEU A 6 4.24 -0.92 3.08
CA LEU A 6 2.83 -1.14 2.82
C LEU A 6 2.42 -0.29 1.60
N ILE A 7 1.86 -0.93 0.57
CA ILE A 7 1.43 -0.30 -0.67
C ILE A 7 -0.08 -0.43 -0.79
N LEU A 8 -0.78 0.70 -0.83
CA LEU A 8 -2.21 0.78 -1.08
C LEU A 8 -2.45 0.99 -2.58
N GLY A 9 -2.81 -0.09 -3.26
CA GLY A 9 -3.22 -0.08 -4.67
C GLY A 9 -4.74 -0.02 -4.80
N LYS A 10 -5.42 0.88 -4.07
CA LYS A 10 -6.86 1.11 -4.31
C LYS A 10 -7.03 1.91 -5.60
N GLU A 11 -8.04 1.56 -6.38
CA GLU A 11 -8.49 2.37 -7.51
C GLU A 11 -10.00 2.64 -7.30
N ALA A 12 -10.32 3.88 -6.93
CA ALA A 12 -11.70 4.27 -6.67
C ALA A 12 -12.46 4.54 -7.97
N ASN A 13 -13.66 3.98 -8.09
CA ASN A 13 -14.57 4.23 -9.22
C ASN A 13 -16.01 4.47 -8.73
N GLU A 14 -16.97 4.55 -9.65
CA GLU A 14 -18.37 4.80 -9.31
C GLU A 14 -18.98 3.71 -8.43
N PHE A 15 -18.63 2.44 -8.67
CA PHE A 15 -19.17 1.26 -7.99
C PHE A 15 -18.37 0.86 -6.74
N ALA A 16 -17.08 1.18 -6.73
CA ALA A 16 -16.15 0.80 -5.66
C ALA A 16 -15.35 2.00 -5.20
N LYS A 17 -15.75 2.60 -4.07
CA LYS A 17 -15.14 3.82 -3.51
C LYS A 17 -13.78 3.60 -2.82
N GLY A 18 -13.26 2.38 -2.76
CA GLY A 18 -11.96 2.07 -2.16
C GLY A 18 -11.90 2.04 -0.62
N ASN A 19 -12.97 2.44 0.08
CA ASN A 19 -12.99 2.56 1.55
C ASN A 19 -12.56 1.29 2.30
N TYR A 20 -12.97 0.11 1.85
CA TYR A 20 -12.59 -1.16 2.49
C TYR A 20 -11.07 -1.37 2.49
N ASN A 21 -10.41 -1.20 1.32
CA ASN A 21 -8.96 -1.34 1.20
C ASN A 21 -8.21 -0.23 1.96
N GLN A 22 -8.74 1.00 1.94
CA GLN A 22 -8.20 2.11 2.72
C GLN A 22 -8.23 1.81 4.23
N SER A 23 -9.34 1.28 4.74
CA SER A 23 -9.48 0.94 6.16
C SER A 23 -8.57 -0.21 6.57
N LEU A 24 -8.48 -1.28 5.77
CA LEU A 24 -7.54 -2.37 6.03
C LEU A 24 -6.09 -1.89 6.04
N PHE A 25 -5.73 -1.02 5.10
CA PHE A 25 -4.40 -0.42 5.05
C PHE A 25 -4.09 0.40 6.31
N ALA A 26 -5.02 1.27 6.73
CA ALA A 26 -4.86 2.07 7.95
C ALA A 26 -4.71 1.19 9.20
N ILE A 27 -5.54 0.15 9.32
CA ILE A 27 -5.46 -0.83 10.41
C ILE A 27 -4.10 -1.54 10.40
N ALA A 28 -3.60 -1.93 9.23
CA ALA A 28 -2.30 -2.58 9.10
C ALA A 28 -1.15 -1.66 9.53
N VAL A 29 -1.14 -0.39 9.09
CA VAL A 29 -0.17 0.62 9.52
C VAL A 29 -0.18 0.78 11.05
N GLU A 30 -1.37 1.00 11.63
CA GLU A 30 -1.54 1.24 13.05
C GLU A 30 -1.16 0.02 13.92
N THR A 31 -1.45 -1.19 13.43
CA THR A 31 -1.12 -2.42 14.15
C THR A 31 0.36 -2.75 14.08
N LEU A 32 1.00 -2.53 12.91
CA LEU A 32 2.37 -2.97 12.66
C LEU A 32 3.43 -1.97 13.12
N LYS A 33 3.10 -0.67 13.23
CA LYS A 33 4.05 0.36 13.70
C LYS A 33 4.60 0.11 15.10
N ALA A 34 3.93 -0.69 15.92
CA ALA A 34 4.41 -1.09 17.24
C ALA A 34 5.64 -2.02 17.20
N ARG A 35 5.91 -2.68 16.07
CA ARG A 35 6.96 -3.71 15.94
C ARG A 35 7.92 -3.47 14.78
N TYR A 36 7.54 -2.64 13.81
CA TYR A 36 8.26 -2.43 12.55
C TYR A 36 8.40 -0.95 12.22
N LYS A 37 9.44 -0.61 11.46
CA LYS A 37 9.51 0.68 10.78
C LYS A 37 8.59 0.61 9.57
N ILE A 38 7.59 1.48 9.49
CA ILE A 38 6.61 1.47 8.41
C ILE A 38 6.98 2.50 7.35
N LEU A 39 7.03 2.07 6.10
CA LEU A 39 6.99 2.91 4.90
C LEU A 39 5.64 2.69 4.22
N THR A 40 5.10 3.73 3.62
CA THR A 40 3.79 3.68 2.94
C THR A 40 3.87 4.28 1.55
N THR A 41 3.06 3.73 0.65
CA THR A 41 2.80 4.29 -0.68
C THR A 41 1.31 4.15 -0.98
N ILE A 42 0.67 5.23 -1.42
CA ILE A 42 -0.73 5.23 -1.87
C ILE A 42 -0.67 5.51 -3.38
N VAL A 43 -0.93 4.47 -4.18
CA VAL A 43 -0.69 4.51 -5.63
C VAL A 43 -1.53 5.58 -6.31
N GLU A 44 -2.80 5.71 -5.90
CA GLU A 44 -3.76 6.71 -6.40
C GLU A 44 -3.33 8.17 -6.16
N GLU A 45 -2.42 8.43 -5.21
CA GLU A 45 -1.88 9.78 -4.94
C GLU A 45 -0.68 10.14 -5.84
N GLY A 46 -0.22 9.21 -6.67
CA GLY A 46 1.01 9.34 -7.44
C GLY A 46 2.26 9.07 -6.59
N TYR A 47 3.38 8.80 -7.26
CA TYR A 47 4.64 8.48 -6.60
C TYR A 47 5.85 8.81 -7.50
N ASP A 48 7.00 9.09 -6.86
CA ASP A 48 8.27 9.25 -7.55
C ASP A 48 9.00 7.89 -7.66
N VAL A 49 9.37 7.51 -8.88
CA VAL A 49 9.98 6.19 -9.15
C VAL A 49 11.30 6.00 -8.38
N PRO A 50 12.27 6.93 -8.41
CA PRO A 50 13.45 6.87 -7.55
C PRO A 50 13.15 6.69 -6.06
N GLU A 51 12.18 7.42 -5.50
CA GLU A 51 11.77 7.27 -4.10
C GLU A 51 11.20 5.87 -3.81
N GLU A 52 10.32 5.35 -4.66
CA GLU A 52 9.77 4.00 -4.49
C GLU A 52 10.87 2.94 -4.58
N ILE A 53 11.81 3.07 -5.53
CA ILE A 53 12.97 2.17 -5.60
C ILE A 53 13.77 2.19 -4.29
N ALA A 54 13.96 3.36 -3.68
CA ALA A 54 14.63 3.47 -2.38
C ALA A 54 13.83 2.79 -1.26
N LYS A 55 12.50 2.96 -1.22
CA LYS A 55 11.62 2.28 -0.26
C LYS A 55 11.72 0.76 -0.41
N PHE A 56 11.68 0.25 -1.65
CA PHE A 56 11.82 -1.19 -1.95
C PHE A 56 13.17 -1.73 -1.47
N LYS A 57 14.27 -1.00 -1.69
CA LYS A 57 15.61 -1.40 -1.20
C LYS A 57 15.71 -1.41 0.33
N GLN A 58 14.98 -0.52 1.00
CA GLN A 58 15.02 -0.40 2.46
C GLN A 58 14.12 -1.43 3.17
N ALA A 59 13.06 -1.89 2.51
CA ALA A 59 12.07 -2.79 3.09
C ALA A 59 12.61 -4.22 3.23
N ASP A 60 12.35 -4.84 4.39
CA ASP A 60 12.61 -6.26 4.62
C ASP A 60 11.46 -7.14 4.13
N ALA A 61 10.24 -6.59 4.04
CA ALA A 61 9.07 -7.23 3.45
C ALA A 61 8.07 -6.20 2.93
N LEU A 62 7.20 -6.64 2.02
CA LEU A 62 6.19 -5.83 1.36
C LEU A 62 4.78 -6.37 1.63
N ILE A 63 3.81 -5.48 1.77
CA ILE A 63 2.38 -5.80 1.83
C ILE A 63 1.68 -4.98 0.76
N PHE A 64 1.05 -5.65 -0.20
CA PHE A 64 0.19 -5.02 -1.18
C PHE A 64 -1.26 -5.17 -0.74
N GLN A 65 -1.94 -4.05 -0.50
CA GLN A 65 -3.37 -4.01 -0.20
C GLN A 65 -4.11 -3.41 -1.39
N TYR A 66 -4.92 -4.21 -2.08
CA TYR A 66 -5.65 -3.79 -3.27
C TYR A 66 -6.94 -4.61 -3.47
N PRO A 67 -7.98 -4.05 -4.11
CA PRO A 67 -9.11 -4.82 -4.59
C PRO A 67 -8.73 -5.66 -5.81
N VAL A 68 -9.41 -6.77 -6.06
CA VAL A 68 -9.24 -7.52 -7.30
C VAL A 68 -10.19 -6.96 -8.37
N TYR A 69 -9.63 -6.40 -9.44
CA TYR A 69 -10.37 -6.00 -10.64
C TYR A 69 -9.94 -6.90 -11.80
N TRP A 70 -10.90 -7.50 -12.50
CA TRP A 70 -10.64 -8.41 -13.62
C TRP A 70 -9.55 -9.46 -13.33
N PHE A 71 -9.68 -10.13 -12.18
CA PHE A 71 -8.78 -11.19 -11.71
C PHE A 71 -7.34 -10.76 -11.40
N ILE A 72 -7.04 -9.46 -11.45
CA ILE A 72 -5.70 -8.91 -11.23
C ILE A 72 -5.71 -7.71 -10.29
N MET A 73 -4.53 -7.16 -10.03
CA MET A 73 -4.36 -5.85 -9.39
C MET A 73 -4.90 -4.74 -10.29
N PRO A 74 -5.44 -3.65 -9.74
CA PRO A 74 -5.87 -2.49 -10.54
C PRO A 74 -4.71 -1.91 -11.37
N SER A 75 -5.06 -1.22 -12.47
CA SER A 75 -4.07 -0.72 -13.44
C SER A 75 -3.49 0.64 -13.09
N VAL A 76 -4.08 1.31 -12.11
CA VAL A 76 -3.75 2.67 -11.67
C VAL A 76 -2.75 2.64 -10.53
#